data_AF-A0A7W0G6P8-F1
#
_entry.id   AF-A0A7W0G6P8-F1
#
_cell.length_a   1.000
_cell.length_b   1.000
_cell.length_c   1.000
_cell.angle_alpha   90.00
_cell.angle_beta   90.00
_cell.angle_gamma   90.00
#
_symmetry.space_group_name_H-M   'P 1'
#
loop_
_entity.id
_entity.type
_entity.pdbx_description
1 polymer ?
#
loop_
_entity_poly.entity_id
_entity_poly.type
_entity_poly.pdbx_seq_one_letter_code
_entity_poly.pdbx_strand_id
1 'polypeptide(L)' 'METVIPGLHASAPAQLPFDTSLAIRVFLLQRPSGNLLVYRSEALERESDTVRELGGVARQDLNHRHEVGTGTAATVS' A
#
# COMPACT_ATOMS: atom_id res chain seq x y z
N MET A 1 0.54 8.99 1.35
CA MET A 1 1.29 8.27 2.40
C MET A 1 1.69 9.24 3.51
N GLU A 2 1.39 8.88 4.75
CA GLU A 2 1.73 9.59 6.00
C GLU A 2 2.74 8.74 6.79
N THR A 3 3.81 9.35 7.30
CA THR A 3 4.78 8.65 8.16
C THR A 3 4.14 8.38 9.53
N VAL A 4 3.99 7.10 9.89
CA VAL A 4 3.44 6.67 11.20
C VAL A 4 4.56 6.57 12.24
N ILE A 5 5.64 5.90 11.85
CA ILE A 5 6.93 5.85 12.56
C ILE A 5 8.05 5.92 11.53
N PRO A 6 9.28 6.30 11.88
CA PRO A 6 10.37 6.40 10.91
C PRO A 6 10.51 5.12 10.07
N GLY A 7 10.42 5.27 8.74
CA GLY A 7 10.50 4.16 7.78
C GLY A 7 9.20 3.37 7.57
N LEU A 8 8.11 3.68 8.29
CA LEU A 8 6.79 3.09 8.06
C LEU A 8 5.77 4.17 7.70
N HIS A 9 5.22 4.04 6.50
CA HIS A 9 4.23 4.97 5.97
C HIS A 9 2.89 4.27 5.82
N ALA A 10 1.80 4.99 6.04
CA ALA A 10 0.45 4.49 5.84
C ALA A 10 -0.29 5.34 4.81
N SER A 11 -1.15 4.71 4.02
CA SER A 11 -2.07 5.44 3.15
C SER A 11 -3.12 6.19 3.97
N ALA A 12 -3.80 7.12 3.31
CA ALA A 12 -5.11 7.56 3.80
C ALA A 12 -6.03 6.33 4.03
N PRO A 13 -6.95 6.38 5.02
CA PRO A 13 -7.96 5.34 5.20
C PRO A 13 -8.81 5.18 3.93
N ALA A 14 -9.10 3.94 3.57
CA ALA A 14 -10.04 3.58 2.51
C ALA A 14 -11.17 2.72 3.10
N GLN A 15 -12.42 3.03 2.76
CA GLN A 15 -13.55 2.18 3.12
C GLN A 15 -13.55 0.90 2.30
N LEU A 16 -14.09 -0.17 2.88
CA LEU A 16 -14.29 -1.42 2.14
C LEU A 16 -15.57 -1.31 1.29
N PRO A 17 -15.58 -1.79 0.03
CA PRO A 17 -16.75 -1.72 -0.84
C PRO A 17 -17.97 -2.48 -0.29
N PHE A 18 -17.72 -3.49 0.55
CA PHE A 18 -18.74 -4.37 1.13
C PHE A 18 -19.10 -4.02 2.58
N ASP A 19 -18.34 -3.13 3.23
CA ASP A 19 -18.63 -2.64 4.58
C ASP A 19 -18.02 -1.24 4.78
N THR A 20 -18.85 -0.22 4.64
CA THR A 20 -18.44 1.19 4.75
C THR A 20 -18.24 1.64 6.20
N SER A 21 -18.61 0.82 7.19
CA SER A 21 -18.32 1.10 8.60
C SER A 21 -16.85 0.83 8.95
N LEU A 22 -16.14 0.08 8.11
CA LEU A 22 -14.74 -0.26 8.28
C LEU A 22 -13.85 0.56 7.35
N ALA A 23 -12.66 0.91 7.86
CA ALA A 23 -11.61 1.54 7.07
C ALA A 23 -10.31 0.75 7.19
N ILE A 24 -9.65 0.55 6.06
CA ILE A 24 -8.37 -0.12 5.92
C ILE A 24 -7.30 0.88 5.46
N ARG A 25 -6.03 0.52 5.67
CA ARG A 25 -4.88 1.27 5.17
C ARG A 25 -3.89 0.32 4.50
N VAL A 26 -3.17 0.83 3.52
CA VAL A 26 -2.00 0.19 2.95
C VAL A 26 -0.78 0.72 3.68
N PHE A 27 0.20 -0.14 3.94
CA PHE A 27 1.43 0.26 4.61
C PHE A 27 2.64 0.06 3.70
N LEU A 28 3.55 1.03 3.68
CA LEU A 28 4.84 0.96 3.00
C LEU A 28 5.94 0.96 4.07
N LEU A 29 6.64 -0.16 4.19
CA LEU A 29 7.79 -0.32 5.07
C LEU A 29 9.09 -0.17 4.26
N GLN A 30 9.87 0.86 4.56
CA GLN A 30 11.17 1.10 3.97
C GLN A 30 12.23 0.21 4.62
N ARG A 31 13.02 -0.48 3.80
CA ARG A 31 14.04 -1.44 4.25
C ARG A 31 15.25 -1.39 3.31
N PRO A 32 16.46 -1.72 3.80
CA PRO A 32 17.65 -1.80 2.94
C PRO A 32 17.51 -2.77 1.75
N SER A 33 16.69 -3.81 1.89
CA SER A 33 16.42 -4.79 0.83
C SER A 33 15.35 -4.34 -0.18
N GLY A 34 14.97 -3.05 -0.17
CA GLY A 34 13.84 -2.52 -0.93
C GLY A 34 12.54 -2.50 -0.12
N ASN A 35 11.64 -1.61 -0.53
CA ASN A 35 10.41 -1.34 0.19
C ASN A 35 9.41 -2.49 0.10
N LEU A 36 8.76 -2.81 1.22
CA LEU A 36 7.68 -3.77 1.32
C LEU A 36 6.34 -3.04 1.42
N LEU A 37 5.44 -3.33 0.49
CA LEU A 37 4.05 -2.90 0.56
C LEU A 37 3.21 -3.99 1.21
N VAL A 38 2.44 -3.65 2.23
CA VAL A 38 1.52 -4.57 2.90
C VAL A 38 0.09 -4.14 2.61
N TYR A 39 -0.74 -5.11 2.20
CA TYR A 39 -2.14 -4.95 1.84
C TYR A 39 -2.36 -4.28 0.46
N ARG A 40 -3.59 -4.33 -0.04
CA ARG A 40 -4.03 -3.60 -1.25
C ARG A 40 -5.35 -2.86 -0.99
N SER A 41 -5.44 -1.62 -1.46
CA SER A 41 -6.70 -0.86 -1.50
C SER A 41 -6.68 0.14 -2.65
N GLU A 42 -7.85 0.65 -3.03
CA GLU A 42 -8.00 1.70 -4.05
C GLU A 42 -7.28 3.01 -3.67
N ALA A 43 -7.03 3.25 -2.37
CA ALA A 43 -6.24 4.42 -1.96
C ALA A 43 -4.80 4.38 -2.48
N LEU A 44 -4.27 3.19 -2.80
CA LEU A 44 -2.93 3.07 -3.37
C LEU A 44 -2.81 3.72 -4.74
N GLU A 45 -3.85 3.64 -5.58
CA GLU A 45 -3.83 4.25 -6.92
C GLU A 45 -3.65 5.76 -6.83
N ARG A 46 -4.36 6.39 -5.87
CA ARG A 46 -4.27 7.83 -5.56
C ARG A 46 -2.94 8.23 -4.93
N GLU A 47 -2.18 7.30 -4.39
CA GLU A 47 -0.91 7.56 -3.70
C GLU A 47 0.31 7.01 -4.44
N SER A 48 0.12 6.57 -5.68
CA SER A 48 1.16 5.92 -6.49
C SER A 48 2.40 6.80 -6.70
N ASP A 49 2.23 8.10 -6.95
CA ASP A 49 3.33 9.05 -7.08
C ASP A 49 4.14 9.18 -5.79
N THR A 50 3.47 9.31 -4.64
CA THR A 50 4.14 9.36 -3.34
C THR A 50 4.91 8.07 -3.04
N VAL A 51 4.36 6.91 -3.41
CA VAL A 51 5.06 5.63 -3.27
C VAL A 51 6.32 5.58 -4.15
N ARG A 52 6.27 6.12 -5.37
CA ARG A 52 7.45 6.22 -6.24
C ARG A 52 8.51 7.15 -5.63
N GLU A 53 8.12 8.30 -5.11
CA GLU A 53 9.01 9.24 -4.43
C GLU A 53 9.69 8.63 -3.19
N LEU A 54 9.00 7.71 -2.50
CA LEU A 54 9.53 6.96 -1.35
C LEU A 54 10.43 5.78 -1.73
N GLY A 55 10.76 5.62 -3.02
CA GLY A 55 11.67 4.58 -3.51
C GLY A 55 10.97 3.36 -4.13
N GLY A 56 9.68 3.46 -4.46
CA GLY A 56 8.93 2.40 -5.12
C GLY A 56 8.62 1.20 -4.22
N VAL A 57 8.31 0.06 -4.83
CA VAL A 57 7.96 -1.20 -4.13
C VAL A 57 8.79 -2.34 -4.71
N ALA A 58 9.54 -3.03 -3.86
CA ALA A 58 10.30 -4.22 -4.25
C ALA A 58 9.48 -5.51 -4.06
N ARG A 59 8.55 -5.51 -3.09
CA ARG A 59 7.68 -6.65 -2.78
C ARG A 59 6.33 -6.17 -2.25
N GLN A 60 5.27 -6.90 -2.61
CA GLN A 60 3.93 -6.72 -2.03
C GLN A 60 3.50 -8.00 -1.31
N ASP A 61 3.18 -7.89 -0.02
CA ASP A 61 2.55 -8.96 0.76
C ASP A 61 1.05 -8.65 0.91
N LEU A 62 0.22 -9.63 0.56
CA LEU A 62 -1.24 -9.58 0.68
C LEU A 62 -1.68 -10.46 1.84
N ASN A 63 -2.60 -9.97 2.68
CA ASN A 63 -3.07 -10.73 3.83
C ASN A 63 -4.10 -11.80 3.41
N HIS A 64 -4.93 -11.48 2.42
CA HIS A 64 -6.00 -12.36 1.95
C HIS A 64 -6.03 -12.49 0.42
N ARG A 65 -6.54 -13.64 -0.07
CA ARG A 65 -6.66 -13.93 -1.51
C ARG A 65 -7.52 -12.91 -2.26
N HIS A 66 -8.54 -12.34 -1.62
CA HIS A 66 -9.42 -11.35 -2.25
C HIS A 66 -8.74 -9.98 -2.44
N GLU A 67 -7.55 -9.77 -1.87
CA GLU A 67 -6.73 -8.59 -2.14
C GLU A 67 -5.97 -8.69 -3.47
N VAL A 68 -6.01 -9.85 -4.13
CA VAL A 68 -5.62 -9.98 -5.53
C VAL A 68 -6.68 -9.29 -6.39
N GLY A 69 -6.59 -7.96 -6.47
CA GLY A 69 -7.41 -7.15 -7.37
C GLY A 69 -7.02 -7.36 -8.83
N THR A 70 -7.85 -6.89 -9.76
CA THR A 70 -7.60 -6.89 -11.22
C THR A 70 -6.58 -5.83 -11.67
N GLY A 71 -6.03 -5.03 -10.75
CA GLY A 71 -5.09 -3.95 -11.03
C GLY A 71 -3.62 -4.40 -11.13
N THR A 72 -2.87 -3.72 -12.01
CA THR A 72 -1.45 -3.93 -12.30
C THR A 72 -0.62 -3.88 -11.03
N ALA A 73 0.27 -4.85 -10.82
CA ALA A 73 1.20 -4.85 -9.70
C ALA A 73 1.97 -3.52 -9.67
N ALA A 74 2.08 -2.90 -8.49
CA ALA A 74 2.91 -1.71 -8.31
C ALA A 74 4.28 -2.00 -8.91
N THR A 75 4.68 -1.23 -9.92
CA THR A 75 5.82 -1.55 -10.77
C THR A 75 7.07 -1.71 -9.91
N VAL A 76 7.61 -2.92 -9.95
CA VAL A 76 8.92 -3.27 -9.42
C VAL A 76 9.95 -2.56 -10.30
N SER A 77 10.72 -1.64 -9.70
CA SER A 77 11.90 -1.05 -10.34
C SER A 77 13.16 -1.76 -9.90
#